data_AF-A0AAJ5D9V1-F1
#
_entry.id   AF-A0AAJ5D9V1-F1
#
_cell.length_a   1.000
_cell.length_b   1.000
_cell.length_c   1.000
_cell.angle_alpha   90.00
_cell.angle_beta   90.00
_cell.angle_gamma   90.00
#
_symmetry.space_group_name_H-M   'P 1'
#
loop_
_entity.id
_entity.type
_entity.pdbx_description
1 polymer ?
#
loop_
_entity_poly.entity_id
_entity_poly.type
_entity_poly.pdbx_seq_one_letter_code
_entity_poly.pdbx_strand_id
1 'polypeptide(L)'
;MVMLNQILARPNMIQALKRVEANKGSHGVDMMPVQTLRQHILENWASIKAQILAGTYEPQPVRRVEIPKPDNGVRLLGIPTVTDRLIQQAISQILSKEYDQTFSDNSYGF
;
A
#
# COMPACT_ATOMS: atom_id res chain seq x y z
N MET A 1 -11.07 12.40 12.72
CA MET A 1 -9.59 12.57 12.73
C MET A 1 -8.82 11.47 13.47
N VAL A 2 -9.41 10.72 14.42
CA VAL A 2 -8.71 9.68 15.20
C VAL A 2 -8.09 8.57 14.33
N MET A 3 -8.82 8.11 13.31
CA MET A 3 -8.39 7.00 12.42
C MET A 3 -7.13 7.31 11.60
N LEU A 4 -7.00 8.53 11.05
CA LEU A 4 -5.82 8.90 10.25
C LEU A 4 -4.53 8.91 11.08
N ASN A 5 -4.63 9.37 12.34
CA ASN A 5 -3.49 9.34 13.25
C ASN A 5 -3.06 7.90 13.61
N GLN A 6 -4.01 6.97 13.70
CA GLN A 6 -3.71 5.54 13.91
C GLN A 6 -3.04 4.92 12.67
N ILE A 7 -3.53 5.25 11.47
CA ILE A 7 -2.92 4.81 10.20
C ILE A 7 -1.46 5.26 10.12
N LEU A 8 -1.20 6.54 10.40
CA LEU A 8 0.14 7.14 10.30
C LEU A 8 0.99 6.94 11.57
N ALA A 9 0.51 6.16 12.54
CA ALA A 9 1.25 5.87 13.76
C ALA A 9 2.51 5.07 13.42
N ARG A 10 3.63 5.44 14.03
CA ARG A 10 4.94 4.81 13.77
C ARG A 10 4.90 3.27 13.87
N PRO A 11 4.26 2.64 14.87
CA PRO A 11 4.18 1.18 14.93
C PRO A 11 3.45 0.57 13.73
N ASN A 12 2.34 1.18 13.29
CA ASN A 12 1.55 0.73 12.14
C ASN A 12 2.38 0.86 10.84
N MET A 13 3.01 2.01 10.63
CA MET A 13 3.85 2.25 9.45
C MET A 13 5.04 1.27 9.36
N ILE A 14 5.65 0.89 10.49
CA ILE A 14 6.72 -0.12 10.50
C ILE A 14 6.17 -1.50 10.13
N GLN A 15 4.98 -1.88 10.60
CA GLN A 15 4.34 -3.14 10.21
C GLN A 15 4.00 -3.16 8.71
N ALA A 16 3.44 -2.06 8.19
CA ALA A 16 3.19 -1.88 6.77
C ALA A 16 4.46 -1.98 5.93
N LEU A 17 5.56 -1.34 6.35
CA LEU A 17 6.85 -1.41 5.66
C LEU A 17 7.36 -2.85 5.56
N LYS A 18 7.39 -3.57 6.69
CA LYS A 18 7.81 -4.98 6.72
C LYS A 18 6.95 -5.86 5.82
N ARG A 19 5.64 -5.63 5.79
CA ARG A 19 4.71 -6.40 4.94
C ARG A 19 4.97 -6.14 3.46
N VAL A 20 5.16 -4.89 3.06
CA VAL A 20 5.47 -4.53 1.66
C VAL A 20 6.83 -5.08 1.23
N GLU A 21 7.86 -4.98 2.09
CA GLU A 21 9.18 -5.58 1.87
C GLU A 21 9.07 -7.11 1.67
N ALA A 22 8.28 -7.80 2.50
CA ALA A 22 8.09 -9.25 2.44
C ALA A 22 7.32 -9.72 1.20
N ASN A 23 6.39 -8.91 0.68
CA ASN A 23 5.57 -9.25 -0.49
C ASN A 23 6.38 -9.26 -1.81
N LYS A 24 7.58 -8.67 -1.85
CA LYS A 24 8.51 -8.67 -3.01
C LYS A 24 7.87 -8.25 -4.35
N GLY A 25 6.82 -7.43 -4.30
CA GLY A 25 6.11 -6.98 -5.50
C GLY A 25 6.97 -6.09 -6.41
N SER A 26 6.71 -6.15 -7.72
CA SER A 26 7.40 -5.34 -8.74
C SER A 26 7.19 -3.82 -8.52
N HIS A 27 7.99 -2.98 -9.17
CA HIS A 27 7.94 -1.52 -9.07
C HIS A 27 6.67 -0.92 -9.70
N GLY A 28 6.32 0.30 -9.32
CA GLY A 28 5.25 1.09 -9.95
C GLY A 28 5.73 1.83 -11.19
N VAL A 29 5.03 2.92 -11.54
CA VAL A 29 5.36 3.81 -12.68
C VAL A 29 6.65 4.59 -12.46
N ASP A 30 7.03 4.81 -11.20
CA ASP A 30 8.26 5.48 -10.76
C ASP A 30 9.51 4.60 -10.89
N MET A 31 9.34 3.34 -11.29
CA MET A 31 10.40 2.33 -11.41
C MET A 31 11.15 2.04 -10.10
N MET A 32 10.66 2.52 -8.95
CA MET A 32 11.33 2.33 -7.67
C MET A 32 11.17 0.89 -7.17
N PRO A 33 12.27 0.14 -6.99
CA PRO A 33 12.22 -1.23 -6.50
C PRO A 33 11.93 -1.26 -4.98
N VAL A 34 11.39 -2.38 -4.48
CA VAL A 34 11.03 -2.49 -3.06
C VAL A 34 12.24 -2.38 -2.12
N GLN A 35 13.43 -2.75 -2.60
CA GLN A 35 14.68 -2.73 -1.85
C GLN A 35 15.10 -1.31 -1.44
N THR A 36 14.71 -0.29 -2.21
CA THR A 36 15.04 1.12 -1.91
C THR A 36 13.95 1.81 -1.08
N LEU A 37 12.79 1.17 -0.86
CA LEU A 37 11.66 1.76 -0.15
C LEU A 37 12.05 2.30 1.23
N ARG A 38 12.81 1.54 2.01
CA ARG A 38 13.20 1.95 3.37
C ARG A 38 14.01 3.24 3.37
N GLN A 39 15.00 3.35 2.47
CA GLN A 39 15.81 4.55 2.34
C GLN A 39 14.96 5.74 1.88
N HIS A 40 14.13 5.53 0.85
CA HIS A 40 13.22 6.56 0.35
C HIS A 40 12.30 7.11 1.44
N ILE A 41 11.73 6.26 2.29
CA ILE A 41 10.88 6.70 3.40
C ILE A 41 11.70 7.45 4.46
N LEU A 42 12.91 7.00 4.81
CA LEU A 42 13.75 7.72 5.77
C LEU A 42 14.04 9.16 5.32
N GLU A 43 14.25 9.36 4.02
CA GLU A 43 14.54 10.68 3.43
C GLU A 43 13.28 11.55 3.26
N ASN A 44 12.14 10.95 2.90
CA ASN A 44 10.97 11.70 2.42
C ASN A 44 9.76 11.68 3.38
N TRP A 45 9.79 10.88 4.45
CA TRP A 45 8.61 10.63 5.29
C TRP A 45 7.98 11.89 5.89
N ALA A 46 8.79 12.86 6.33
CA ALA A 46 8.28 14.09 6.90
C ALA A 46 7.38 14.85 5.91
N SER A 47 7.82 14.95 4.65
CA SER A 47 7.07 15.59 3.56
C SER A 47 5.82 14.79 3.21
N ILE A 48 5.95 13.48 2.97
CA ILE A 48 4.83 12.60 2.63
C ILE A 48 3.75 12.66 3.71
N LYS A 49 4.14 12.53 4.99
CA LYS A 49 3.20 12.58 6.11
C LYS A 49 2.50 13.94 6.21
N ALA A 50 3.23 15.05 6.00
CA ALA A 50 2.63 16.38 6.01
C ALA A 50 1.58 16.54 4.91
N GLN A 51 1.87 16.07 3.69
CA GLN A 51 0.92 16.10 2.57
C GLN A 51 -0.33 15.26 2.86
N ILE A 52 -0.17 14.05 3.43
CA ILE A 52 -1.32 13.20 3.79
C ILE A 52 -2.19 13.89 4.84
N LEU A 53 -1.58 14.48 5.88
CA LEU A 53 -2.32 15.19 6.94
C LEU A 53 -3.01 16.46 6.41
N ALA A 54 -2.42 17.13 5.43
CA ALA A 54 -2.99 18.29 4.76
C ALA A 54 -4.05 17.91 3.69
N GLY A 55 -4.19 16.63 3.35
CA GLY A 55 -5.08 16.18 2.27
C GLY A 55 -4.58 16.51 0.86
N THR A 56 -3.29 16.82 0.70
CA THR A 56 -2.66 17.21 -0.58
C THR A 56 -1.76 16.11 -1.16
N TYR A 57 -1.67 14.94 -0.51
CA TYR A 57 -0.93 13.81 -1.05
C TYR A 57 -1.68 13.24 -2.27
N GLU A 58 -1.03 13.24 -3.42
CA GLU A 58 -1.54 12.64 -4.66
C GLU A 58 -0.85 11.30 -4.91
N PRO A 59 -1.57 10.15 -4.79
CA PRO A 59 -1.03 8.85 -5.16
C PRO A 59 -0.66 8.80 -6.64
N GLN A 60 0.37 8.04 -6.98
CA GLN A 60 0.79 7.88 -8.37
C GLN A 60 -0.15 6.94 -9.13
N PRO A 61 -0.29 7.11 -10.47
CA PRO A 61 -1.04 6.16 -11.28
C PRO A 61 -0.42 4.76 -11.20
N VAL A 62 -1.27 3.73 -11.28
CA VAL A 62 -0.81 2.33 -11.26
C VAL A 62 -0.16 1.96 -12.59
N ARG A 63 0.96 1.22 -12.53
CA ARG A 63 1.63 0.68 -13.73
C ARG A 63 0.85 -0.52 -14.27
N ARG A 64 0.50 -0.49 -15.56
CA ARG A 64 -0.15 -1.62 -16.23
C ARG A 64 0.87 -2.70 -16.57
N VAL A 65 0.54 -3.94 -16.23
CA VAL A 65 1.30 -5.13 -16.60
C VAL A 65 0.35 -6.19 -17.12
N GLU A 66 0.69 -6.76 -18.27
CA GLU A 66 -0.02 -7.90 -18.83
C GLU A 66 0.59 -9.18 -18.28
N ILE A 67 -0.24 -10.06 -17.71
CA ILE A 67 0.17 -11.42 -17.34
C ILE A 67 -0.74 -12.44 -18.04
N PRO A 68 -0.19 -13.56 -18.54
CA PRO A 68 -1.00 -14.60 -19.15
C PRO A 68 -1.91 -15.25 -18.10
N LYS A 69 -3.15 -15.55 -18.47
CA LYS A 69 -4.04 -16.41 -17.71
C LYS A 69 -3.83 -17.88 -18.11
N PRO A 70 -4.21 -18.85 -17.26
CA PRO A 70 -4.14 -20.27 -17.60
C PRO A 70 -5.00 -20.67 -18.82
N ASP A 71 -6.05 -19.91 -19.14
CA ASP A 71 -7.07 -20.19 -20.15
C ASP A 71 -6.88 -19.40 -21.46
N ASN A 72 -5.63 -19.06 -21.81
CA ASN A 72 -5.26 -18.35 -23.05
C ASN A 72 -5.67 -16.86 -23.14
N GLY A 73 -6.18 -16.26 -22.06
CA GLY A 73 -6.44 -14.81 -21.97
C GLY A 73 -5.30 -14.00 -21.34
N VAL A 74 -5.45 -12.67 -21.34
CA VAL A 74 -4.54 -11.75 -20.61
C VAL A 74 -5.25 -11.20 -19.36
N ARG A 75 -4.50 -11.08 -18.26
CA ARG A 75 -4.92 -10.35 -17.05
C ARG A 75 -4.10 -9.06 -16.97
N LEU A 76 -4.80 -7.93 -16.93
CA LEU A 76 -4.21 -6.62 -16.73
C LEU A 76 -4.07 -6.35 -15.23
N LEU A 77 -2.84 -6.35 -14.72
CA LEU A 77 -2.53 -5.91 -13.37
C LEU A 77 -2.31 -4.40 -13.34
N GLY A 78 -2.72 -3.77 -12.23
CA GLY A 78 -2.31 -2.41 -11.87
C GLY A 78 -1.38 -2.50 -10.68
N ILE A 79 -0.12 -2.09 -10.86
CA ILE A 79 0.91 -2.14 -9.82
C ILE A 79 1.15 -0.71 -9.32
N PRO A 80 0.73 -0.35 -8.09
CA PRO A 80 1.03 0.95 -7.50
C PRO A 80 2.53 1.10 -7.24
N THR A 81 3.00 2.32 -6.99
CA THR A 81 4.37 2.55 -6.50
C THR A 81 4.58 1.86 -5.15
N VAL A 82 5.83 1.56 -4.81
CA VAL A 82 6.13 0.93 -3.50
C VAL A 82 5.74 1.84 -2.33
N THR A 83 5.78 3.17 -2.51
CA THR A 83 5.32 4.17 -1.53
C THR A 83 3.80 4.13 -1.38
N ASP A 84 3.05 4.08 -2.49
CA ASP A 84 1.59 3.97 -2.42
C ASP A 84 1.15 2.64 -1.80
N ARG A 85 1.85 1.54 -2.10
CA ARG A 85 1.58 0.24 -1.45
C ARG A 85 1.82 0.29 0.06
N LEU A 86 2.84 1.01 0.53
CA LEU A 86 3.08 1.21 1.96
C LEU A 86 1.89 1.93 2.61
N ILE A 87 1.41 3.01 2.01
CA ILE A 87 0.30 3.81 2.54
C ILE A 87 -1.00 2.99 2.52
N GLN A 88 -1.29 2.30 1.40
CA GLN A 88 -2.46 1.42 1.29
C GLN A 88 -2.42 0.28 2.31
N GLN A 89 -1.25 -0.32 2.54
CA GLN A 89 -1.07 -1.38 3.53
C GLN A 89 -1.27 -0.87 4.97
N ALA A 90 -0.84 0.37 5.27
CA ALA A 90 -1.07 0.99 6.57
C ALA A 90 -2.55 1.31 6.79
N ILE A 91 -3.26 1.76 5.74
CA ILE A 91 -4.72 1.96 5.76
C ILE A 91 -5.42 0.63 6.02
N SER A 92 -5.10 -0.41 5.24
CA SER A 92 -5.77 -1.72 5.35
C SER A 92 -5.59 -2.34 6.75
N GLN A 93 -4.42 -2.20 7.36
CA GLN A 93 -4.16 -2.70 8.73
C GLN A 93 -5.08 -2.11 9.80
N ILE A 94 -5.50 -0.85 9.63
CA ILE A 94 -6.44 -0.21 10.55
C ILE A 94 -7.87 -0.55 10.17
N LEU A 95 -8.23 -0.45 8.89
CA LEU A 95 -9.59 -0.70 8.43
C LEU A 95 -10.03 -2.17 8.65
N SER A 96 -9.17 -3.15 8.39
CA SER A 96 -9.50 -4.56 8.61
C SER A 96 -9.86 -4.85 10.08
N LYS A 97 -9.21 -4.19 11.05
CA LYS A 97 -9.56 -4.38 12.47
C LYS A 97 -10.99 -3.92 12.79
N GLU A 98 -11.47 -2.91 12.07
CA GLU A 98 -12.82 -2.36 12.28
C GLU A 98 -13.87 -3.14 11.49
N TYR A 99 -13.55 -3.54 10.26
CA TYR A 99 -14.52 -4.11 9.31
C TYR A 99 -14.55 -5.64 9.28
N ASP A 100 -13.46 -6.35 9.56
CA ASP A 100 -13.43 -7.82 9.42
C ASP A 100 -14.48 -8.47 10.34
N GLN A 101 -14.66 -7.93 11.55
CA GLN A 101 -15.68 -8.38 12.50
C GLN A 101 -17.13 -8.13 12.05
N THR A 102 -17.33 -7.30 11.04
CA THR A 102 -18.66 -6.96 10.48
C THR A 102 -19.01 -7.79 9.25
N PHE A 103 -18.03 -8.52 8.69
CA PHE A 103 -18.26 -9.38 7.55
C PHE A 103 -19.05 -10.64 7.94
N SER A 104 -19.74 -11.22 6.96
CA SER A 104 -20.46 -12.47 7.14
C SER A 104 -19.48 -13.62 7.42
N ASP A 105 -19.89 -14.56 8.27
CA ASP A 105 -19.18 -15.84 8.50
C ASP A 105 -18.99 -16.68 7.22
N ASN A 106 -19.72 -16.36 6.15
CA ASN A 106 -19.61 -17.01 4.84
C ASN A 106 -18.78 -16.19 3.83
N SER A 107 -18.07 -15.16 4.28
CA SER A 107 -17.15 -14.37 3.46
C SER A 107 -15.72 -14.88 3.58
N TYR A 108 -15.19 -15.49 2.51
CA TYR A 108 -13.84 -16.06 2.46
C TYR A 108 -12.86 -15.30 1.55
N GLY A 109 -13.35 -14.24 0.89
CA GLY A 109 -12.54 -13.37 0.05
C GLY A 109 -11.81 -12.31 0.87
N PHE A 110 -10.60 -11.98 0.41
CA PHE A 110 -9.64 -11.04 1.04
C PHE A 110 -10.14 -9.60 1.16
#